data_AF-A0A484M5P8-F1
#
_entry.id   AF-A0A484M5P8-F1
#
_cell.length_a   1.000
_cell.length_b   1.000
_cell.length_c   1.000
_cell.angle_alpha   90.00
_cell.angle_beta   90.00
_cell.angle_gamma   90.00
#
_symmetry.space_group_name_H-M   'P 1'
#
loop_
_entity.id
_entity.type
_entity.pdbx_description
1 polymer ?
#
loop_
_entity_poly.entity_id
_entity_poly.type
_entity_poly.pdbx_seq_one_letter_code
_entity_poly.pdbx_strand_id
1 'polypeptide(L)' 'MADTRLVKSARYKSAVKDQGVNGILEMTMERFIFTPNDPMSSIKLNVEFRLITGQKFTKQGITINPPLLNLSQNQVSDV' A
#
# COMPACT_ATOMS: atom_id res chain seq x y z
N MET A 1 4.77 4.62 -25.18
CA MET A 1 3.66 4.71 -24.21
C MET A 1 4.19 5.50 -23.04
N ALA A 2 3.51 6.54 -22.58
CA ALA A 2 3.96 7.28 -21.39
C ALA A 2 3.89 6.33 -20.19
N ASP A 3 4.99 6.21 -19.44
CA ASP A 3 5.01 5.48 -18.17
C ASP A 3 4.10 6.21 -17.18
N THR A 4 2.85 5.79 -17.12
CA THR A 4 1.87 6.35 -16.20
C THR A 4 2.26 6.00 -14.78
N ARG A 5 2.84 6.98 -14.08
CA ARG A 5 3.19 6.92 -12.66
C ARG A 5 2.20 7.78 -11.88
N LEU A 6 1.56 7.19 -10.87
CA LEU A 6 0.66 7.89 -9.95
C LEU A 6 1.31 8.00 -8.58
N VAL A 7 1.32 9.20 -8.01
CA VAL A 7 1.93 9.49 -6.70
C VAL A 7 0.87 10.11 -5.79
N LYS A 8 0.71 9.55 -4.59
CA LYS A 8 -0.26 10.00 -3.58
C LYS A 8 0.34 9.90 -2.19
N SER A 9 -0.03 10.81 -1.30
CA SER A 9 0.18 10.63 0.15
C SER A 9 -0.69 9.49 0.66
N ALA A 10 -0.13 8.61 1.49
CA ALA A 10 -0.86 7.50 2.09
C ALA A 10 -0.40 7.24 3.53
N ARG A 11 -1.21 6.50 4.27
CA ARG A 11 -0.84 5.93 5.56
C ARG A 11 -0.81 4.41 5.44
N TYR A 12 0.37 3.83 5.57
CA TYR A 12 0.53 2.39 5.57
C TYR A 12 0.22 1.82 6.96
N LYS A 13 -0.49 0.71 7.01
CA LYS A 13 -0.79 -0.03 8.25
C LYS A 13 -0.44 -1.49 8.05
N SER A 14 0.36 -2.04 8.97
CA SER A 14 0.70 -3.47 8.96
C SER A 14 -0.48 -4.34 9.45
N ALA A 15 -1.33 -3.77 10.31
CA ALA A 15 -2.53 -4.40 10.84
C ALA A 15 -3.66 -3.38 10.99
N VAL A 16 -4.92 -3.85 11.06
CA VAL A 16 -6.11 -2.98 11.14
C VAL A 16 -6.07 -2.01 12.33
N LYS A 17 -5.52 -2.46 13.47
CA LYS A 17 -5.44 -1.68 14.71
C LYS A 17 -4.19 -0.79 14.79
N ASP A 18 -3.27 -0.91 13.83
CA ASP A 18 -2.04 -0.13 13.80
C ASP A 18 -2.37 1.36 13.59
N GLN A 19 -1.64 2.23 14.30
CA GLN A 19 -1.69 3.68 14.08
C GLN A 19 -1.22 4.01 12.66
N GLY A 20 -0.31 3.20 12.12
CA GLY A 20 0.22 3.30 10.76
C GLY A 20 1.30 4.38 10.62
N VAL A 21 2.01 4.32 9.50
CA VAL A 21 3.10 5.25 9.15
C VAL A 21 2.68 6.07 7.95
N ASN A 22 2.90 7.39 8.03
CA ASN A 22 2.63 8.30 6.92
C ASN A 22 3.78 8.24 5.91
N GLY A 23 3.45 8.29 4.63
CA GLY A 23 4.42 8.21 3.55
C GLY A 23 3.82 8.54 2.20
N ILE A 24 4.61 8.26 1.17
CA ILE A 24 4.22 8.40 -0.23
C ILE A 24 3.99 7.01 -0.82
N LEU A 25 2.80 6.82 -1.40
CA LEU A 25 2.48 5.67 -2.24
C LEU A 25 2.66 6.07 -3.70
N GLU A 26 3.50 5.30 -4.37
CA GLU A 26 3.70 5.34 -5.80
C GLU A 26 3.08 4.10 -6.44
N MET A 27 2.38 4.31 -7.54
CA MET A 27 1.81 3.27 -8.38
C MET A 27 2.38 3.42 -9.79
N THR A 28 3.01 2.35 -10.27
CA THR A 28 3.45 2.21 -11.65
C THR A 28 2.51 1.24 -12.38
N MET A 29 2.81 0.88 -13.63
CA MET A 29 2.05 -0.15 -14.34
C MET A 29 2.18 -1.56 -13.73
N GLU A 30 3.23 -1.79 -12.94
CA GLU A 30 3.60 -3.15 -12.50
C GLU A 30 3.46 -3.35 -10.99
N ARG A 31 3.58 -2.28 -10.20
CA ARG A 31 3.75 -2.40 -8.75
C ARG A 31 3.33 -1.17 -7.97
N PHE A 32 3.07 -1.40 -6.68
CA PHE A 32 3.00 -0.38 -5.63
C PHE A 32 4.34 -0.25 -4.92
N ILE A 33 4.78 0.98 -4.63
CA ILE A 33 5.93 1.28 -3.79
C ILE A 33 5.47 2.25 -2.69
N PHE A 34 5.73 1.94 -1.42
CA PHE A 34 5.52 2.87 -0.31
C PHE A 34 6.85 3.30 0.28
N THR A 35 7.04 4.62 0.42
CA THR A 35 8.18 5.23 1.07
C THR A 35 7.71 5.99 2.31
N PRO A 36 8.15 5.63 3.52
CA PRO A 36 7.78 6.36 4.74
C PRO A 36 8.38 7.77 4.75
N ASN A 37 7.70 8.72 5.38
CA ASN A 37 8.22 10.08 5.54
C ASN A 37 9.40 10.16 6.53
N ASP A 38 9.41 9.26 7.52
CA ASP A 38 10.52 9.12 8.45
C ASP A 38 11.60 8.21 7.82
N PRO A 39 12.80 8.75 7.53
CA PRO A 39 13.88 7.96 6.95
C PRO A 39 14.41 6.86 7.88
N MET A 40 14.14 6.93 9.18
CA MET A 40 14.49 5.87 10.14
C MET A 40 13.47 4.73 10.18
N SER A 41 12.33 4.87 9.49
CA SER A 41 11.32 3.82 9.44
C SER A 41 11.83 2.62 8.63
N SER A 42 11.74 1.44 9.24
CA SER A 42 12.11 0.16 8.58
C SER A 42 11.05 -0.35 7.61
N ILE A 43 9.89 0.33 7.50
CA ILE A 43 8.79 -0.09 6.65
C ILE A 43 9.17 0.07 5.18
N LYS A 44 9.06 -1.03 4.44
CA LYS A 44 9.23 -1.06 2.99
C LYS A 44 8.08 -1.85 2.38
N LEU A 45 7.29 -1.20 1.52
CA LEU A 45 6.32 -1.87 0.69
C LEU A 45 6.77 -1.78 -0.76
N ASN A 46 6.94 -2.92 -1.40
CA ASN A 46 7.16 -3.03 -2.84
C ASN A 46 6.40 -4.27 -3.32
N VAL A 47 5.25 -4.05 -3.97
CA VAL A 47 4.29 -5.10 -4.28
C VAL A 47 4.02 -5.10 -5.77
N GLU A 48 4.52 -6.11 -6.48
CA GLU A 48 4.13 -6.38 -7.86
C GLU A 48 2.66 -6.80 -7.93
N PHE A 49 1.92 -6.26 -8.90
CA PHE A 49 0.50 -6.55 -9.08
C PHE A 49 0.22 -8.02 -9.38
N ARG A 50 1.16 -8.70 -10.05
CA ARG A 50 1.07 -10.14 -10.32
C ARG A 50 1.04 -10.99 -9.04
N LEU A 51 1.55 -10.47 -7.92
CA LEU A 51 1.54 -11.14 -6.61
C LEU A 51 0.28 -10.84 -5.79
N ILE A 52 -0.54 -9.87 -6.23
CA ILE A 52 -1.78 -9.51 -5.54
C ILE A 52 -2.84 -10.54 -5.92
N THR A 53 -3.25 -11.35 -4.96
CA THR A 53 -4.28 -12.38 -5.15
C THR A 53 -5.69 -11.90 -4.81
N GLY A 54 -5.79 -10.71 -4.23
CA GLY A 54 -7.06 -10.09 -3.88
C GLY A 54 -6.89 -8.64 -3.45
N GLN A 55 -7.89 -7.83 -3.79
CA GLN A 55 -8.01 -6.44 -3.36
C GLN A 55 -9.38 -6.22 -2.73
N LYS A 56 -9.42 -5.57 -1.56
CA LYS A 56 -10.67 -5.20 -0.89
C LYS A 56 -10.67 -3.71 -0.60
N PHE A 57 -11.73 -3.05 -1.07
CA PHE A 57 -12.04 -1.65 -0.76
C PHE A 57 -13.09 -1.60 0.34
N THR A 58 -12.84 -0.85 1.41
CA THR A 58 -13.89 -0.53 2.38
C THR A 58 -14.72 0.64 1.86
N LYS A 59 -16.06 0.45 1.74
CA LYS A 59 -16.98 1.47 1.20
C LYS A 59 -16.89 2.78 1.99
N GLN A 60 -16.89 3.89 1.24
CA GLN A 60 -17.13 5.25 1.73
C GLN A 60 -18.48 5.31 2.45
N GLY A 61 -18.52 6.02 3.58
CA GLY A 61 -19.78 6.29 4.26
C GLY A 61 -19.70 7.16 5.50
N ILE A 62 -18.53 7.33 6.14
CA ILE A 62 -18.39 8.19 7.31
C ILE A 62 -16.96 8.76 7.36
N THR A 63 -16.81 10.06 7.62
CA THR A 63 -15.54 10.82 7.76
C THR A 63 -14.51 10.16 8.69
N ILE A 64 -14.98 9.25 9.56
CA ILE A 64 -14.20 8.53 10.56
C ILE A 64 -13.31 7.43 9.94
N ASN A 65 -13.72 6.83 8.80
CA ASN A 65 -13.00 5.71 8.20
C ASN A 65 -12.42 6.10 6.83
N PRO A 66 -11.11 6.38 6.73
CA PRO A 66 -10.50 6.67 5.43
C PRO A 66 -10.62 5.45 4.49
N PRO A 67 -10.67 5.66 3.16
CA PRO A 67 -10.64 4.56 2.22
C PRO A 67 -9.36 3.75 2.38
N LEU A 68 -9.48 2.44 2.60
CA LEU A 68 -8.36 1.52 2.75
C LEU A 68 -8.27 0.61 1.54
N LEU A 69 -7.06 0.48 1.00
CA LEU A 69 -6.70 -0.56 0.05
C LEU A 69 -6.02 -1.70 0.83
N ASN A 70 -6.72 -2.81 1.00
CA ASN A 70 -6.15 -4.00 1.63
C ASN A 70 -5.63 -4.93 0.53
N LEU A 71 -4.33 -5.21 0.57
CA LEU A 71 -3.66 -6.11 -0.36
C LEU A 71 -3.43 -7.46 0.31
N SER A 72 -3.95 -8.53 -0.28
CA SER A 72 -3.55 -9.90 0.07
C SER A 72 -2.49 -10.37 -0.91
N GLN A 73 -1.37 -10.85 -0.38
CA GLN A 73 -0.28 -11.44 -1.15
C GLN A 73 -0.15 -12.91 -0.76
N ASN A 74 0.19 -13.77 -1.72
CA ASN A 74 0.69 -15.09 -1.38
C ASN A 74 2.09 -14.92 -0.79
N GLN A 75 2.28 -15.34 0.46
CA GLN A 75 3.61 -15.50 1.04
C GLN A 75 4.28 -16.62 0.24
N VAL A 76 5.13 -16.26 -0.72
CA VAL A 76 6.13 -17.21 -1.21
C VAL A 76 7.21 -17.21 -0.13
N SER A 77 7.01 -18.04 0.89
CA SER A 77 8.08 -18.34 1.83
C SER A 77 9.17 -19.03 1.02
N ASP A 78 10.34 -18.39 0.89
CA ASP A 78 11.56 -19.08 0.49
C ASP A 78 11.73 -20.30 1.42
N VAL A 79 11.71 -21.50 0.84
CA VAL A 79 12.01 -22.77 1.49
C VAL A 79 13.52 -22.95 1.51
#